data_AF-A0A6A4MY16-F1
#
_entry.id   AF-A0A6A4MY16-F1
#
_cell.length_a   1.000
_cell.length_b   1.000
_cell.length_c   1.000
_cell.angle_alpha   90.00
_cell.angle_beta   90.00
_cell.angle_gamma   90.00
#
_symmetry.space_group_name_H-M   'P 1'
#
loop_
_entity.id
_entity.type
_entity.pdbx_description
1 polymer ?
#
loop_
_entity_poly.entity_id
_entity_poly.type
_entity_poly.pdbx_seq_one_letter_code
_entity_poly.pdbx_strand_id
1 'polypeptide(L)'
;MGSPKKNENKGFFAAMSSGISMFSSAMHRSVNGFLGYEGVEVINPDGGKDDAEEEAQRGRWKQEERDGYWKMMHKYIGSDVTSMVTLPVIIFEPMTMLQKMAELMEYSYLLDRADECEDPYMRLVYASSWAISVYYAYQRTWKPFNPILGETYEMANHGGISFLAEQVSHHPPMSSGHAENEHFAYDVTSKLKTKFLGNSVDVYPVGRTRVTLKRDGVILDLVPPPTKVNNLIFGRTWVDSPGDMIMANLTTGDKVVLYFQPCGWFGAGRYEVDGYVYNSAEEPKILMTGKWNESMSYQPCDLEGEPLPDTELIEVWHVADVPKNDKFQYTYFAHKINSFDTAPRKLLASDSRLRPDRYALEMGDMSKAGAEKSRLEEMQRAEKRTREGKGHNFTPRWFDLTEEVTSTPWGDLEIYQYNGKYNEHRVAIANIDDFDNKSIEFNPWQYGNLSTE
;
A
#
# COMPACT_ATOMS: atom_id res chain seq x y z
N MET A 1 20.80 -38.56 49.55
CA MET A 1 21.20 -38.62 48.13
C MET A 1 19.96 -39.03 47.34
N GLY A 2 19.28 -38.06 46.74
CA GLY A 2 18.11 -38.28 45.89
C GLY A 2 18.17 -37.29 44.75
N SER A 3 18.34 -37.80 43.54
CA SER A 3 18.41 -37.03 42.30
C SER A 3 17.05 -36.41 41.96
N PRO A 4 16.97 -35.15 41.50
CA PRO A 4 15.74 -34.64 40.92
C PRO A 4 15.65 -35.00 39.43
N LYS A 5 14.46 -35.43 39.01
CA LYS A 5 14.08 -35.67 37.62
C LYS A 5 13.99 -34.32 36.87
N LYS A 6 14.58 -34.27 35.67
CA LYS A 6 14.32 -33.22 34.67
C LYS A 6 12.90 -33.40 34.13
N ASN A 7 12.05 -32.39 34.30
CA ASN A 7 10.91 -32.15 33.42
C ASN A 7 11.40 -31.22 32.30
N GLU A 8 11.34 -31.70 31.06
CA GLU A 8 11.50 -30.87 29.87
C GLU A 8 10.16 -30.16 29.58
N ASN A 9 10.07 -28.88 29.92
CA ASN A 9 9.08 -27.97 29.35
C ASN A 9 9.65 -27.47 28.01
N LYS A 10 9.04 -27.89 26.89
CA LYS A 10 9.14 -27.19 25.61
C LYS A 10 7.87 -26.34 25.47
N GLY A 11 7.93 -25.13 26.00
CA GLY A 11 7.02 -24.05 25.63
C GLY A 11 7.74 -23.16 24.63
N PHE A 12 7.15 -23.00 23.44
CA PHE A 12 7.51 -21.94 22.51
C PHE A 12 7.11 -20.63 23.18
N PHE A 13 8.07 -19.74 23.44
CA PHE A 13 7.97 -18.27 23.39
C PHE A 13 9.26 -17.70 23.99
N ALA A 14 10.07 -17.11 23.11
CA ALA A 14 11.13 -16.19 23.49
C ALA A 14 10.95 -14.94 22.63
N ALA A 15 9.93 -14.15 22.95
CA ALA A 15 9.86 -12.76 22.54
C ALA A 15 9.90 -11.92 23.82
N MET A 16 11.06 -11.32 24.08
CA MET A 16 11.26 -9.95 24.56
C MET A 16 12.65 -9.82 25.22
N SER A 17 13.42 -8.85 24.72
CA SER A 17 14.64 -8.28 25.31
C SER A 17 15.95 -9.09 25.27
N SER A 18 16.48 -9.35 24.07
CA SER A 18 17.93 -9.29 23.75
C SER A 18 18.16 -9.73 22.30
N GLY A 19 17.97 -8.81 21.35
CA GLY A 19 18.04 -9.10 19.92
C GLY A 19 18.79 -8.04 19.11
N ILE A 20 19.78 -7.37 19.71
CA ILE A 20 20.83 -6.68 18.94
C ILE A 20 21.98 -7.69 18.87
N SER A 21 22.33 -8.12 17.66
CA SER A 21 23.32 -9.14 17.30
C SER A 21 22.82 -10.60 17.25
N MET A 22 22.10 -10.96 16.17
CA MET A 22 22.37 -12.16 15.34
C MET A 22 21.31 -12.28 14.21
N PHE A 23 21.20 -11.28 13.35
CA PHE A 23 20.62 -11.47 12.01
C PHE A 23 21.77 -11.65 11.03
N SER A 24 22.21 -12.89 10.85
CA SER A 24 23.17 -13.27 9.82
C SER A 24 22.42 -13.86 8.63
N SER A 25 22.32 -13.02 7.59
CA SER A 25 22.42 -13.35 6.17
C SER A 25 21.56 -14.52 5.63
N ALA A 26 20.57 -14.18 4.79
CA ALA A 26 20.35 -14.94 3.57
C ALA A 26 21.72 -15.23 2.95
N MET A 27 22.02 -16.45 2.50
CA MET A 27 23.19 -16.63 1.64
C MET A 27 22.91 -15.85 0.35
N HIS A 28 23.31 -14.57 0.35
CA HIS A 28 23.31 -13.70 -0.80
C HIS A 28 24.33 -14.30 -1.76
N ARG A 29 23.85 -15.03 -2.77
CA ARG A 29 24.68 -15.30 -3.93
C ARG A 29 24.83 -13.95 -4.64
N SER A 30 25.92 -13.25 -4.32
CA SER A 30 26.38 -12.13 -5.12
C SER A 30 26.64 -12.66 -6.53
N VAL A 31 26.27 -11.89 -7.55
CA VAL A 31 26.66 -12.15 -8.94
C VAL A 31 28.16 -11.82 -9.08
N ASN A 32 29.02 -12.59 -8.42
CA ASN A 32 30.46 -12.42 -8.50
C ASN A 32 30.99 -13.14 -9.75
N GLY A 33 31.51 -12.37 -10.71
CA GLY A 33 32.56 -12.88 -11.61
C GLY A 33 32.27 -12.88 -13.12
N PHE A 34 31.04 -12.66 -13.59
CA PHE A 34 30.78 -12.75 -15.06
C PHE A 34 30.04 -11.56 -15.69
N LEU A 35 29.28 -10.77 -14.91
CA LEU A 35 28.48 -9.64 -15.45
C LEU A 35 29.08 -8.25 -15.19
N GLY A 36 30.25 -8.16 -14.54
CA GLY A 36 30.89 -6.86 -14.25
C GLY A 36 30.17 -6.01 -13.19
N TYR A 37 29.23 -6.60 -12.44
CA TYR A 37 28.43 -5.93 -11.40
C TYR A 37 28.75 -6.50 -10.01
N GLU A 38 29.90 -6.12 -9.45
CA GLU A 38 30.31 -6.54 -8.11
C GLU A 38 29.30 -6.08 -7.04
N GLY A 39 28.91 -7.00 -6.14
CA GLY A 39 28.05 -6.70 -4.99
C GLY A 39 26.55 -6.60 -5.28
N VAL A 40 26.10 -6.95 -6.49
CA VAL A 40 24.66 -7.02 -6.81
C VAL A 40 24.06 -8.32 -6.28
N GLU A 41 23.07 -8.18 -5.40
CA GLU A 41 22.31 -9.31 -4.86
C GLU A 41 21.09 -9.63 -5.72
N VAL A 42 20.90 -10.90 -6.03
CA VAL A 42 19.71 -11.43 -6.73
C VAL A 42 19.14 -12.57 -5.89
N ILE A 43 17.84 -12.47 -5.56
CA ILE A 43 17.16 -13.44 -4.70
C ILE A 43 16.09 -14.18 -5.51
N ASN A 44 16.13 -15.51 -5.53
CA ASN A 44 15.01 -16.32 -6.04
C ASN A 44 13.98 -16.51 -4.91
N PRO A 45 12.79 -15.88 -5.00
CA PRO A 45 11.84 -15.88 -3.89
C PRO A 45 11.03 -17.19 -3.79
N ASP A 46 11.14 -18.09 -4.77
CA ASP A 46 10.47 -19.41 -4.77
C ASP A 46 11.39 -20.53 -4.25
N GLY A 47 12.63 -20.19 -3.86
CA GLY A 47 13.58 -21.15 -3.30
C GLY A 47 14.08 -22.24 -4.23
N GLY A 48 14.03 -22.01 -5.55
CA GLY A 48 14.57 -22.93 -6.55
C GLY A 48 16.09 -23.14 -6.40
N LYS A 49 16.57 -24.27 -6.94
CA LYS A 49 18.01 -24.55 -7.09
C LYS A 49 18.68 -23.77 -8.21
N ASP A 50 17.89 -22.99 -8.96
CA ASP A 50 18.34 -22.17 -10.08
C ASP A 50 19.54 -21.33 -9.65
N ASP A 51 20.57 -21.32 -10.49
CA ASP A 51 21.74 -20.53 -10.18
C ASP A 51 21.36 -19.05 -10.12
N ALA A 52 22.00 -18.28 -9.23
CA ALA A 52 21.72 -16.84 -9.09
C ALA A 52 21.92 -16.11 -10.43
N GLU A 53 22.81 -16.63 -11.28
CA GLU A 53 23.03 -16.17 -12.64
C GLU A 53 21.84 -16.40 -13.57
N GLU A 54 21.18 -17.55 -13.48
CA GLU A 54 19.99 -17.84 -14.27
C GLU A 54 18.83 -16.96 -13.83
N GLU A 55 18.60 -16.85 -12.51
CA GLU A 55 17.57 -15.98 -11.97
C GLU A 55 17.81 -14.53 -12.40
N ALA A 56 19.06 -14.05 -12.38
CA ALA A 56 19.42 -12.68 -12.79
C ALA A 56 18.96 -12.32 -14.22
N GLN A 57 18.76 -13.31 -15.08
CA GLN A 57 18.29 -13.15 -16.46
C GLN A 57 16.77 -13.18 -16.61
N ARG A 58 16.01 -13.60 -15.58
CA ARG A 58 14.53 -13.72 -15.63
C ARG A 58 13.78 -12.40 -15.39
N GLY A 59 14.49 -11.27 -15.41
CA GLY A 59 13.91 -9.93 -15.23
C GLY A 59 13.19 -9.40 -16.47
N ARG A 60 12.47 -8.27 -16.29
CA ARG A 60 11.70 -7.62 -17.37
C ARG A 60 12.55 -6.83 -18.38
N TRP A 61 13.82 -6.57 -18.05
CA TRP A 61 14.72 -5.77 -18.85
C TRP A 61 15.43 -6.62 -19.89
N LYS A 62 15.52 -6.14 -21.14
CA LYS A 62 16.45 -6.72 -22.10
C LYS A 62 17.88 -6.46 -21.64
N GLN A 63 18.82 -7.32 -22.02
CA GLN A 63 20.22 -7.22 -21.57
C GLN A 63 20.83 -5.84 -21.83
N GLU A 64 20.65 -5.28 -23.03
CA GLU A 64 21.18 -3.96 -23.39
C GLU A 64 20.55 -2.81 -22.58
N GLU A 65 19.24 -2.91 -22.30
CA GLU A 65 18.49 -1.91 -21.52
C GLU A 65 18.89 -1.95 -20.04
N ARG A 66 19.13 -3.16 -19.52
CA ARG A 66 19.53 -3.42 -18.13
C ARG A 66 20.85 -2.74 -17.79
N ASP A 67 21.85 -2.85 -18.65
CA ASP A 67 23.17 -2.23 -18.45
C ASP A 67 23.06 -0.70 -18.46
N GLY A 68 22.25 -0.15 -19.37
CA GLY A 68 21.95 1.29 -19.43
C GLY A 68 21.23 1.79 -18.17
N TYR A 69 20.23 1.05 -17.72
CA TYR A 69 19.46 1.38 -16.53
C TYR A 69 20.29 1.28 -15.25
N TRP A 70 21.14 0.26 -15.11
CA TRP A 70 22.10 0.16 -14.01
C TRP A 70 23.08 1.34 -13.98
N LYS A 71 23.67 1.70 -15.13
CA LYS A 71 24.54 2.88 -15.25
C LYS A 71 23.84 4.16 -14.84
N MET A 72 22.54 4.30 -15.13
CA MET A 72 21.75 5.44 -14.68
C MET A 72 21.48 5.42 -13.17
N MET A 73 21.14 4.26 -12.62
CA MET A 73 20.61 4.13 -11.25
C MET A 73 21.67 3.97 -10.16
N HIS A 74 22.82 3.33 -10.42
CA HIS A 74 23.79 2.99 -9.36
C HIS A 74 24.31 4.21 -8.59
N LYS A 75 24.36 5.39 -9.21
CA LYS A 75 24.76 6.64 -8.54
C LYS A 75 23.76 7.14 -7.47
N TYR A 76 22.54 6.60 -7.47
CA TYR A 76 21.48 6.94 -6.51
C TYR A 76 21.39 5.94 -5.34
N ILE A 77 22.32 4.98 -5.23
CA ILE A 77 22.36 4.06 -4.09
C ILE A 77 22.41 4.86 -2.78
N GLY A 78 21.51 4.54 -1.85
CA GLY A 78 21.30 5.24 -0.59
C GLY A 78 20.34 6.43 -0.65
N SER A 79 19.88 6.85 -1.84
CA SER A 79 19.01 8.01 -2.03
C SER A 79 17.52 7.63 -2.08
N ASP A 80 16.64 8.63 -1.87
CA ASP A 80 15.22 8.53 -2.21
C ASP A 80 15.05 8.72 -3.72
N VAL A 81 14.62 7.67 -4.42
CA VAL A 81 14.59 7.65 -5.88
C VAL A 81 13.28 8.11 -6.49
N THR A 82 12.21 8.21 -5.68
CA THR A 82 10.86 8.49 -6.19
C THR A 82 10.68 9.89 -6.76
N SER A 83 11.51 10.84 -6.33
CA SER A 83 11.47 12.26 -6.74
C SER A 83 12.68 12.70 -7.56
N MET A 84 13.71 11.85 -7.70
CA MET A 84 14.99 12.22 -8.31
C MET A 84 15.22 11.68 -9.72
N VAL A 85 14.45 10.67 -10.16
CA VAL A 85 14.67 9.98 -11.43
C VAL A 85 13.37 9.84 -12.21
N THR A 86 13.39 10.22 -13.48
CA THR A 86 12.31 9.89 -14.41
C THR A 86 12.41 8.43 -14.81
N LEU A 87 11.47 7.62 -14.32
CA LEU A 87 11.42 6.18 -14.59
C LEU A 87 10.73 5.87 -15.93
N PRO A 88 11.18 4.85 -16.68
CA PRO A 88 10.59 4.47 -17.96
C PRO A 88 9.24 3.77 -17.80
N VAL A 89 8.32 3.98 -18.74
CA VAL A 89 6.93 3.47 -18.67
C VAL A 89 6.85 1.94 -18.58
N ILE A 90 7.86 1.21 -19.06
CA ILE A 90 7.89 -0.26 -19.03
C ILE A 90 7.75 -0.87 -17.63
N ILE A 91 8.06 -0.14 -16.56
CA ILE A 91 7.91 -0.64 -15.19
C ILE A 91 6.56 -0.31 -14.56
N PHE A 92 5.69 0.43 -15.25
CA PHE A 92 4.46 0.97 -14.68
C PHE A 92 3.25 0.04 -14.86
N GLU A 93 2.29 0.16 -13.96
CA GLU A 93 0.91 -0.33 -14.15
C GLU A 93 -0.03 0.82 -14.53
N PRO A 94 -1.14 0.56 -15.23
CA PRO A 94 -2.13 1.58 -15.63
C PRO A 94 -3.03 2.01 -14.47
N MET A 95 -2.41 2.39 -13.35
CA MET A 95 -3.04 2.97 -12.16
C MET A 95 -2.18 4.10 -11.61
N THR A 96 -2.81 5.09 -10.99
CA THR A 96 -2.10 6.07 -10.15
C THR A 96 -2.09 5.62 -8.70
N MET A 97 -1.24 6.23 -7.86
CA MET A 97 -1.26 5.94 -6.41
C MET A 97 -2.64 6.17 -5.78
N LEU A 98 -3.44 7.12 -6.29
CA LEU A 98 -4.79 7.39 -5.76
C LEU A 98 -5.74 6.21 -6.01
N GLN A 99 -5.61 5.55 -7.17
CA GLN A 99 -6.35 4.33 -7.48
C GLN A 99 -5.86 3.15 -6.62
N LYS A 100 -4.54 3.04 -6.38
CA LYS A 100 -3.97 2.02 -5.47
C LYS A 100 -4.49 2.17 -4.05
N MET A 101 -4.65 3.40 -3.55
CA MET A 101 -5.23 3.66 -2.22
C MET A 101 -6.65 3.10 -2.09
N ALA A 102 -7.44 3.14 -3.18
CA ALA A 102 -8.80 2.59 -3.19
C ALA A 102 -8.85 1.06 -3.16
N GLU A 103 -7.75 0.35 -3.48
CA GLU A 103 -7.72 -1.13 -3.45
C GLU A 103 -7.93 -1.71 -2.06
N LEU A 104 -7.58 -0.97 -1.01
CA LEU A 104 -7.88 -1.36 0.37
C LEU A 104 -9.40 -1.50 0.64
N MET A 105 -10.25 -0.96 -0.23
CA MET A 105 -11.70 -1.08 -0.10
C MET A 105 -12.26 -2.41 -0.63
N GLU A 106 -11.47 -3.27 -1.29
CA GLU A 106 -11.95 -4.54 -1.90
C GLU A 106 -12.69 -5.43 -0.91
N TYR A 107 -12.19 -5.52 0.33
CA TYR A 107 -12.75 -6.33 1.40
C TYR A 107 -13.36 -5.47 2.51
N SER A 108 -13.89 -4.30 2.15
CA SER A 108 -14.48 -3.34 3.09
C SER A 108 -15.64 -3.88 3.93
N TYR A 109 -16.33 -4.94 3.49
CA TYR A 109 -17.36 -5.62 4.30
C TYR A 109 -16.83 -6.12 5.65
N LEU A 110 -15.52 -6.32 5.79
CA LEU A 110 -14.89 -6.68 7.06
C LEU A 110 -14.97 -5.52 8.07
N LEU A 111 -14.94 -4.26 7.62
CA LEU A 111 -15.19 -3.12 8.50
C LEU A 111 -16.65 -3.03 8.92
N ASP A 112 -17.60 -3.36 8.03
CA ASP A 112 -19.02 -3.46 8.39
C ASP A 112 -19.22 -4.51 9.48
N ARG A 113 -18.61 -5.69 9.33
CA ARG A 113 -18.60 -6.73 10.38
C ARG A 113 -17.93 -6.27 11.67
N ALA A 114 -16.85 -5.49 11.59
CA ALA A 114 -16.18 -4.95 12.77
C ALA A 114 -17.09 -3.98 13.54
N ASP A 115 -17.80 -3.10 12.83
CA ASP A 115 -18.77 -2.15 13.39
C ASP A 115 -19.97 -2.87 14.05
N GLU A 116 -20.46 -3.95 13.43
CA GLU A 116 -21.56 -4.77 13.96
C GLU A 116 -21.13 -5.72 15.10
N CYS A 117 -19.82 -5.96 15.30
CA CYS A 117 -19.33 -6.91 16.29
C CYS A 117 -19.44 -6.35 17.73
N GLU A 118 -20.09 -7.09 18.63
CA GLU A 118 -20.18 -6.75 20.05
C GLU A 118 -18.88 -7.09 20.82
N ASP A 119 -18.24 -8.20 20.48
CA ASP A 119 -16.97 -8.60 21.09
C ASP A 119 -15.85 -7.66 20.60
N PRO A 120 -15.18 -6.91 21.52
CA PRO A 120 -14.15 -5.94 21.15
C PRO A 120 -12.90 -6.58 20.55
N TYR A 121 -12.58 -7.84 20.89
CA TYR A 121 -11.43 -8.54 20.35
C TYR A 121 -11.73 -9.07 18.94
N MET A 122 -12.93 -9.63 18.73
CA MET A 122 -13.36 -10.05 17.39
C MET A 122 -13.53 -8.87 16.43
N ARG A 123 -13.94 -7.70 16.91
CA ARG A 123 -13.92 -6.46 16.13
C ARG A 123 -12.53 -6.16 15.57
N LEU A 124 -11.50 -6.31 16.40
CA LEU A 124 -10.11 -6.14 15.99
C LEU A 124 -9.64 -7.23 15.01
N VAL A 125 -10.11 -8.47 15.15
CA VAL A 125 -9.87 -9.54 14.16
C VAL A 125 -10.40 -9.14 12.78
N TYR A 126 -11.64 -8.65 12.69
CA TYR A 126 -12.21 -8.21 11.41
C TYR A 126 -11.47 -6.99 10.83
N ALA A 127 -11.22 -5.97 11.65
CA ALA A 127 -10.58 -4.74 11.19
C ALA A 127 -9.11 -4.99 10.75
N SER A 128 -8.35 -5.81 11.49
CA SER A 128 -6.98 -6.15 11.07
C SER A 128 -6.96 -7.04 9.83
N SER A 129 -7.92 -7.95 9.66
CA SER A 129 -8.06 -8.75 8.44
C SER A 129 -8.35 -7.88 7.21
N TRP A 130 -9.16 -6.83 7.36
CA TRP A 130 -9.35 -5.81 6.32
C TRP A 130 -8.02 -5.14 5.94
N ALA A 131 -7.24 -4.72 6.94
CA ALA A 131 -5.95 -4.06 6.70
C ALA A 131 -4.92 -4.99 6.00
N ILE A 132 -4.88 -6.28 6.35
CA ILE A 132 -4.00 -7.26 5.70
C ILE A 132 -4.42 -7.51 4.25
N SER A 133 -5.71 -7.48 3.96
CA SER A 133 -6.23 -7.92 2.66
C SER A 133 -5.64 -7.18 1.45
N VAL A 134 -5.24 -5.91 1.61
CA VAL A 134 -4.63 -5.10 0.55
C VAL A 134 -3.24 -5.60 0.15
N TYR A 135 -2.55 -6.35 1.00
CA TYR A 135 -1.20 -6.84 0.70
C TYR A 135 -1.19 -7.83 -0.47
N TYR A 136 -2.30 -8.52 -0.73
CA TYR A 136 -2.47 -9.27 -1.97
C TYR A 136 -2.32 -8.36 -3.21
N ALA A 137 -2.91 -7.17 -3.20
CA ALA A 137 -2.78 -6.20 -4.29
C ALA A 137 -1.39 -5.51 -4.31
N TYR A 138 -0.75 -5.34 -3.15
CA TYR A 138 0.58 -4.74 -3.05
C TYR A 138 1.73 -5.67 -3.44
N GLN A 139 1.47 -6.97 -3.60
CA GLN A 139 2.44 -7.92 -4.15
C GLN A 139 2.78 -7.66 -5.62
N ARG A 140 1.96 -6.87 -6.31
CA ARG A 140 2.16 -6.54 -7.73
C ARG A 140 3.47 -5.80 -7.93
N THR A 141 4.25 -6.27 -8.90
CA THR A 141 5.62 -5.80 -9.15
C THR A 141 5.70 -4.62 -10.11
N TRP A 142 4.61 -3.87 -10.23
CA TRP A 142 4.47 -2.76 -11.16
C TRP A 142 4.38 -1.46 -10.38
N LYS A 143 4.99 -0.40 -10.92
CA LYS A 143 4.97 0.90 -10.30
C LYS A 143 3.70 1.67 -10.74
N PRO A 144 2.81 2.07 -9.84
CA PRO A 144 1.75 3.01 -10.20
C PRO A 144 2.33 4.38 -10.60
N PHE A 145 1.58 5.13 -11.40
CA PHE A 145 1.91 6.51 -11.73
C PHE A 145 1.87 7.37 -10.46
N ASN A 146 2.90 8.20 -10.28
CA ASN A 146 2.87 9.22 -9.25
C ASN A 146 1.80 10.24 -9.65
N PRO A 147 0.80 10.52 -8.80
CA PRO A 147 -0.25 11.46 -9.15
C PRO A 147 0.32 12.86 -9.37
N ILE A 148 -0.31 13.61 -10.27
CA ILE A 148 -0.02 15.04 -10.48
C ILE A 148 -0.63 15.83 -9.32
N LEU A 149 -0.01 16.94 -8.89
CA LEU A 149 -0.56 17.82 -7.86
C LEU A 149 -1.99 18.26 -8.22
N GLY A 150 -2.95 18.04 -7.32
CA GLY A 150 -4.39 18.29 -7.57
C GLY A 150 -5.12 17.20 -8.35
N GLU A 151 -4.45 16.14 -8.78
CA GLU A 151 -5.11 14.94 -9.30
C GLU A 151 -6.01 14.33 -8.23
N THR A 152 -7.17 13.82 -8.63
CA THR A 152 -8.15 13.19 -7.75
C THR A 152 -8.49 11.78 -8.23
N TYR A 153 -9.14 10.99 -7.38
CA TYR A 153 -9.77 9.75 -7.78
C TYR A 153 -11.04 9.51 -6.96
N GLU A 154 -12.14 9.17 -7.62
CA GLU A 154 -13.43 8.88 -6.97
C GLU A 154 -13.96 7.47 -7.25
N MET A 155 -14.63 6.86 -6.25
CA MET A 155 -15.37 5.60 -6.36
C MET A 155 -16.65 5.65 -5.51
N ALA A 156 -17.79 5.20 -6.04
CA ALA A 156 -19.09 5.22 -5.33
C ALA A 156 -19.90 3.91 -5.44
N ASN A 157 -19.35 2.88 -6.10
CA ASN A 157 -20.09 1.69 -6.55
C ASN A 157 -19.62 0.39 -5.88
N HIS A 158 -19.32 0.41 -4.58
CA HIS A 158 -18.87 -0.79 -3.86
C HIS A 158 -19.24 -0.72 -2.37
N GLY A 159 -20.07 -1.64 -1.87
CA GLY A 159 -20.39 -1.74 -0.43
C GLY A 159 -21.05 -0.49 0.18
N GLY A 160 -21.75 0.31 -0.63
CA GLY A 160 -22.29 1.60 -0.19
C GLY A 160 -21.24 2.68 0.09
N ILE A 161 -19.97 2.42 -0.25
CA ILE A 161 -18.85 3.32 0.05
C ILE A 161 -18.76 4.43 -1.00
N SER A 162 -18.66 5.66 -0.52
CA SER A 162 -18.04 6.77 -1.26
C SER A 162 -16.58 6.87 -0.88
N PHE A 163 -15.68 6.84 -1.87
CA PHE A 163 -14.24 7.03 -1.72
C PHE A 163 -13.81 8.22 -2.56
N LEU A 164 -12.97 9.09 -2.00
CA LEU A 164 -12.29 10.17 -2.68
C LEU A 164 -10.82 10.20 -2.24
N ALA A 165 -9.90 10.38 -3.18
CA ALA A 165 -8.52 10.72 -2.90
C ALA A 165 -8.05 11.92 -3.72
N GLU A 166 -7.09 12.66 -3.20
CA GLU A 166 -6.47 13.83 -3.83
C GLU A 166 -4.95 13.84 -3.60
N GLN A 167 -4.18 14.24 -4.61
CA GLN A 167 -2.76 14.54 -4.44
C GLN A 167 -2.59 15.94 -3.83
N VAL A 168 -2.45 15.98 -2.52
CA VAL A 168 -2.42 17.23 -1.73
C VAL A 168 -1.06 17.94 -1.74
N SER A 169 0.03 17.22 -2.03
CA SER A 169 1.37 17.81 -2.14
C SER A 169 2.24 17.05 -3.15
N HIS A 170 3.24 17.73 -3.74
CA HIS A 170 4.20 17.13 -4.68
C HIS A 170 5.66 17.14 -4.17
N HIS A 171 5.99 18.05 -3.25
CA HIS A 171 7.33 18.16 -2.66
C HIS A 171 7.25 18.39 -1.15
N PRO A 172 7.26 17.32 -0.33
CA PRO A 172 7.28 15.90 -0.71
C PRO A 172 5.94 15.44 -1.34
N PRO A 173 5.92 14.34 -2.12
CA PRO A 173 4.69 13.81 -2.67
C PRO A 173 3.81 13.23 -1.56
N MET A 174 2.60 13.77 -1.42
CA MET A 174 1.61 13.33 -0.44
C MET A 174 0.23 13.20 -1.08
N SER A 175 -0.48 12.15 -0.69
CA SER A 175 -1.85 11.87 -1.11
C SER A 175 -2.74 11.73 0.11
N SER A 176 -3.96 12.25 0.04
CA SER A 176 -4.97 12.07 1.07
C SER A 176 -6.18 11.35 0.52
N GLY A 177 -6.80 10.51 1.34
CA GLY A 177 -7.95 9.71 0.97
C GLY A 177 -8.99 9.70 2.09
N HIS A 178 -10.24 9.64 1.69
CA HIS A 178 -11.40 9.50 2.56
C HIS A 178 -12.34 8.46 1.97
N ALA A 179 -12.84 7.55 2.79
CA ALA A 179 -13.90 6.63 2.42
C ALA A 179 -14.95 6.55 3.51
N GLU A 180 -16.22 6.47 3.16
CA GLU A 180 -17.29 6.30 4.14
C GLU A 180 -18.48 5.53 3.60
N ASN A 181 -19.13 4.75 4.47
CA ASN A 181 -20.46 4.17 4.28
C ASN A 181 -21.29 4.31 5.58
N GLU A 182 -22.36 3.55 5.75
CA GLU A 182 -23.19 3.61 6.97
C GLU A 182 -22.46 3.13 8.24
N HIS A 183 -21.45 2.27 8.10
CA HIS A 183 -20.75 1.60 9.20
C HIS A 183 -19.44 2.25 9.60
N PHE A 184 -18.69 2.81 8.65
CA PHE A 184 -17.36 3.36 8.96
C PHE A 184 -17.04 4.64 8.20
N ALA A 185 -16.05 5.36 8.72
CA ALA A 185 -15.28 6.36 8.00
C ALA A 185 -13.80 5.97 8.05
N TYR A 186 -13.11 6.08 6.92
CA TYR A 186 -11.69 5.79 6.73
C TYR A 186 -11.00 7.07 6.25
N ASP A 187 -9.94 7.47 6.93
CA ASP A 187 -9.11 8.61 6.56
C ASP A 187 -7.65 8.18 6.44
N VAL A 188 -7.00 8.64 5.39
CA VAL A 188 -5.57 8.41 5.18
C VAL A 188 -4.87 9.68 4.71
N THR A 189 -3.73 9.98 5.31
CA THR A 189 -2.70 10.84 4.69
C THR A 189 -1.46 9.98 4.48
N SER A 190 -0.93 9.95 3.26
CA SER A 190 0.20 9.09 2.89
C SER A 190 1.34 9.90 2.29
N LYS A 191 2.54 9.66 2.81
CA LYS A 191 3.82 10.18 2.33
C LYS A 191 4.79 9.01 2.27
N LEU A 192 5.24 8.63 1.07
CA LEU A 192 6.20 7.54 0.95
C LEU A 192 7.62 8.09 1.04
N LYS A 193 8.46 7.42 1.84
CA LYS A 193 9.91 7.62 1.83
C LYS A 193 10.57 6.38 1.26
N THR A 194 11.54 6.55 0.37
CA THR A 194 12.24 5.39 -0.20
C THR A 194 13.74 5.43 0.05
N LYS A 195 14.35 4.26 0.01
CA LYS A 195 15.81 4.10 0.03
C LYS A 195 16.22 3.05 -0.99
N PHE A 196 16.87 3.49 -2.05
CA PHE A 196 17.39 2.59 -3.08
C PHE A 196 18.67 1.90 -2.60
N LEU A 197 18.73 0.57 -2.69
CA LEU A 197 19.82 -0.26 -2.20
C LEU A 197 20.61 -0.91 -3.34
N GLY A 198 20.43 -0.44 -4.58
CA GLY A 198 21.09 -0.98 -5.77
C GLY A 198 20.16 -1.88 -6.58
N ASN A 199 19.94 -3.12 -6.15
CA ASN A 199 19.00 -4.01 -6.86
C ASN A 199 17.65 -4.16 -6.13
N SER A 200 17.47 -3.46 -5.02
CA SER A 200 16.20 -3.39 -4.28
C SER A 200 15.92 -1.95 -3.84
N VAL A 201 14.68 -1.70 -3.42
CA VAL A 201 14.28 -0.45 -2.77
C VAL A 201 13.46 -0.77 -1.52
N ASP A 202 13.83 -0.14 -0.41
CA ASP A 202 12.99 -0.11 0.78
C ASP A 202 12.00 1.06 0.66
N VAL A 203 10.75 0.81 0.98
CA VAL A 203 9.63 1.74 0.96
C VAL A 203 9.05 1.83 2.36
N TYR A 204 9.12 3.03 2.94
CA TYR A 204 8.65 3.32 4.28
C TYR A 204 7.33 4.10 4.20
N PRO A 205 6.24 3.56 4.77
CA PRO A 205 4.93 4.18 4.71
C PRO A 205 4.77 5.26 5.80
N VAL A 206 5.31 6.45 5.58
CA VAL A 206 5.07 7.61 6.47
C VAL A 206 3.61 8.04 6.27
N GLY A 207 2.69 7.40 6.98
CA GLY A 207 1.25 7.57 6.80
C GLY A 207 0.50 7.55 8.11
N ARG A 208 -0.66 8.19 8.14
CA ARG A 208 -1.65 8.06 9.21
C ARG A 208 -2.92 7.51 8.60
N THR A 209 -3.30 6.31 9.02
CA THR A 209 -4.53 5.64 8.60
C THR A 209 -5.45 5.50 9.81
N ARG A 210 -6.65 6.08 9.73
CA ARG A 210 -7.64 6.08 10.80
C ARG A 210 -8.95 5.50 10.30
N VAL A 211 -9.55 4.61 11.10
CA VAL A 211 -10.90 4.11 10.85
C VAL A 211 -11.76 4.46 12.05
N THR A 212 -12.91 5.08 11.80
CA THR A 212 -13.96 5.31 12.80
C THR A 212 -15.10 4.34 12.51
N LEU A 213 -15.36 3.39 13.42
CA LEU A 213 -16.55 2.54 13.38
C LEU A 213 -17.70 3.31 14.02
N LYS A 214 -18.76 3.53 13.24
CA LYS A 214 -19.80 4.54 13.51
C LYS A 214 -20.77 4.12 14.61
N ARG A 215 -21.05 2.82 14.79
CA ARG A 215 -22.02 2.34 15.77
C ARG A 215 -21.66 2.76 17.20
N ASP A 216 -20.41 2.50 17.58
CA ASP A 216 -19.91 2.72 18.94
C ASP A 216 -18.90 3.88 19.03
N GLY A 217 -18.59 4.54 17.90
CA GLY A 217 -17.59 5.61 17.85
C GLY A 217 -16.16 5.13 18.12
N VAL A 218 -15.85 3.88 17.77
CA VAL A 218 -14.53 3.28 18.00
C VAL A 218 -13.54 3.82 16.98
N ILE A 219 -12.38 4.29 17.46
CA ILE A 219 -11.33 4.84 16.62
C ILE A 219 -10.17 3.86 16.55
N LEU A 220 -9.87 3.37 15.35
CA LEU A 220 -8.75 2.48 15.07
C LEU A 220 -7.64 3.24 14.33
N ASP A 221 -6.39 2.96 14.69
CA ASP A 221 -5.20 3.52 14.07
C ASP A 221 -4.34 2.39 13.53
N LEU A 222 -3.89 2.50 12.27
CA LEU A 222 -3.11 1.48 11.58
C LEU A 222 -1.69 1.97 11.30
N VAL A 223 -0.72 1.19 11.77
CA VAL A 223 0.71 1.31 11.44
C VAL A 223 1.10 0.11 10.56
N PRO A 224 1.29 0.29 9.24
CA PRO A 224 1.63 -0.80 8.32
C PRO A 224 3.13 -1.14 8.30
N PRO A 225 3.56 -2.39 8.05
CA PRO A 225 4.97 -2.72 7.90
C PRO A 225 5.61 -1.99 6.70
N PRO A 226 6.94 -1.79 6.70
CA PRO A 226 7.66 -1.35 5.52
C PRO A 226 7.53 -2.38 4.39
N THR A 227 7.74 -1.92 3.16
CA THR A 227 7.73 -2.78 1.97
C THR A 227 9.09 -2.76 1.30
N LYS A 228 9.52 -3.89 0.75
CA LYS A 228 10.75 -4.03 -0.01
C LYS A 228 10.43 -4.57 -1.39
N VAL A 229 10.90 -3.87 -2.42
CA VAL A 229 10.84 -4.36 -3.80
C VAL A 229 12.23 -4.86 -4.17
N ASN A 230 12.34 -6.16 -4.41
CA ASN A 230 13.58 -6.86 -4.70
C ASN A 230 13.74 -7.07 -6.21
N ASN A 231 14.98 -7.29 -6.65
CA ASN A 231 15.33 -7.59 -8.03
C ASN A 231 14.76 -6.57 -9.05
N LEU A 232 15.04 -5.28 -8.83
CA LEU A 232 14.55 -4.20 -9.69
C LEU A 232 15.17 -4.22 -11.09
N ILE A 233 16.43 -4.60 -11.19
CA ILE A 233 17.26 -4.50 -12.41
C ILE A 233 17.71 -5.90 -12.84
N PHE A 234 18.22 -6.68 -11.90
CA PHE A 234 18.67 -8.05 -12.09
C PHE A 234 17.75 -9.00 -11.33
N GLY A 235 17.25 -10.02 -12.02
CA GLY A 235 16.29 -10.95 -11.44
C GLY A 235 14.84 -10.65 -11.78
N ARG A 236 13.97 -11.63 -11.55
CA ARG A 236 12.53 -11.40 -11.54
C ARG A 236 12.18 -10.54 -10.33
N THR A 237 11.56 -9.38 -10.58
CA THR A 237 11.11 -8.48 -9.52
C THR A 237 10.08 -9.17 -8.64
N TRP A 238 10.16 -8.95 -7.32
CA TRP A 238 9.18 -9.44 -6.34
C TRP A 238 9.09 -8.47 -5.17
N VAL A 239 7.97 -8.53 -4.45
CA VAL A 239 7.66 -7.63 -3.33
C VAL A 239 7.54 -8.44 -2.05
N ASP A 240 8.04 -7.87 -0.96
CA ASP A 240 7.87 -8.38 0.41
C ASP A 240 7.52 -7.22 1.35
N SER A 241 6.86 -7.50 2.47
CA SER A 241 6.45 -6.47 3.44
C SER A 241 6.75 -6.90 4.87
N PRO A 242 8.03 -7.12 5.24
CA PRO A 242 8.40 -7.70 6.52
C PRO A 242 8.24 -6.74 7.69
N GLY A 243 7.94 -7.28 8.86
CA GLY A 243 7.84 -6.54 10.12
C GLY A 243 6.42 -6.45 10.67
N ASP A 244 6.24 -5.63 11.69
CA ASP A 244 4.97 -5.54 12.39
C ASP A 244 3.96 -4.67 11.65
N MET A 245 2.73 -5.19 11.51
CA MET A 245 1.52 -4.40 11.32
C MET A 245 0.83 -4.26 12.67
N ILE A 246 0.53 -3.02 13.07
CA ILE A 246 -0.14 -2.74 14.34
C ILE A 246 -1.45 -2.03 14.06
N MET A 247 -2.54 -2.58 14.59
CA MET A 247 -3.85 -1.92 14.62
C MET A 247 -4.25 -1.65 16.06
N ALA A 248 -4.28 -0.39 16.47
CA ALA A 248 -4.60 0.02 17.83
C ALA A 248 -6.02 0.58 17.91
N ASN A 249 -6.81 0.13 18.89
CA ASN A 249 -8.04 0.78 19.28
C ASN A 249 -7.72 1.94 20.23
N LEU A 250 -7.80 3.16 19.73
CA LEU A 250 -7.50 4.37 20.51
C LEU A 250 -8.55 4.66 21.59
N THR A 251 -9.73 4.04 21.52
CA THR A 251 -10.80 4.22 22.50
C THR A 251 -10.61 3.33 23.74
N THR A 252 -10.12 2.09 23.56
CA THR A 252 -10.00 1.11 24.66
C THR A 252 -8.55 0.79 25.05
N GLY A 253 -7.58 1.01 24.16
CA GLY A 253 -6.18 0.60 24.32
C GLY A 253 -5.89 -0.84 23.88
N ASP A 254 -6.90 -1.61 23.45
CA ASP A 254 -6.70 -2.94 22.86
C ASP A 254 -5.99 -2.81 21.50
N LYS A 255 -5.25 -3.84 21.08
CA LYS A 255 -4.51 -3.77 19.81
C LYS A 255 -4.32 -5.13 19.16
N VAL A 256 -4.06 -5.14 17.87
CA VAL A 256 -3.53 -6.29 17.13
C VAL A 256 -2.09 -6.00 16.75
N VAL A 257 -1.20 -6.97 16.94
CA VAL A 257 0.17 -6.94 16.41
C VAL A 257 0.35 -8.18 15.57
N LEU A 258 0.58 -8.01 14.27
CA LEU A 258 0.80 -9.09 13.31
C LEU A 258 2.17 -8.94 12.68
N TYR A 259 2.98 -9.98 12.80
CA TYR A 259 4.33 -10.01 12.25
C TYR A 259 4.31 -10.65 10.86
N PHE A 260 4.69 -9.86 9.86
CA PHE A 260 4.88 -10.33 8.50
C PHE A 260 6.26 -10.96 8.40
N GLN A 261 6.28 -12.29 8.23
CA GLN A 261 7.51 -13.05 8.15
C GLN A 261 8.29 -12.64 6.90
N PRO A 262 9.58 -12.28 7.01
CA PRO A 262 10.40 -12.00 5.84
C PRO A 262 10.61 -13.27 5.02
N CYS A 263 10.71 -13.11 3.71
CA CYS A 263 11.13 -14.21 2.83
C CYS A 263 12.55 -14.67 3.20
N GLY A 264 12.63 -15.83 3.84
CA GLY A 264 13.85 -16.48 4.30
C GLY A 264 14.51 -17.37 3.26
N TRP A 265 15.40 -18.25 3.73
CA TRP A 265 16.14 -19.17 2.86
C TRP A 265 15.18 -20.08 2.10
N PHE A 266 15.42 -20.23 0.81
CA PHE A 266 14.58 -21.03 -0.09
C PHE A 266 13.09 -20.64 -0.06
N GLY A 267 12.77 -19.37 0.17
CA GLY A 267 11.38 -18.89 0.21
C GLY A 267 10.62 -19.22 1.49
N ALA A 268 11.29 -19.77 2.52
CA ALA A 268 10.67 -20.06 3.81
C ALA A 268 10.08 -18.79 4.44
N GLY A 269 8.89 -18.87 5.06
CA GLY A 269 8.22 -17.72 5.66
C GLY A 269 7.58 -16.75 4.66
N ARG A 270 7.82 -16.90 3.36
CA ARG A 270 7.24 -15.99 2.37
C ARG A 270 5.71 -16.08 2.42
N TYR A 271 5.09 -14.91 2.56
CA TYR A 271 3.67 -14.70 2.74
C TYR A 271 3.11 -14.96 4.14
N GLU A 272 3.86 -15.61 5.03
CA GLU A 272 3.36 -15.99 6.35
C GLU A 272 3.16 -14.75 7.25
N VAL A 273 2.05 -14.75 7.97
CA VAL A 273 1.72 -13.75 8.99
C VAL A 273 1.19 -14.46 10.21
N ASP A 274 1.66 -14.06 11.37
CA ASP A 274 1.14 -14.52 12.65
C ASP A 274 1.23 -13.42 13.70
N GLY A 275 0.42 -13.52 14.74
CA GLY A 275 0.42 -12.57 15.84
C GLY A 275 -0.86 -12.65 16.64
N TYR A 276 -1.15 -11.61 17.42
CA TYR A 276 -2.20 -11.68 18.43
C TYR A 276 -3.02 -10.41 18.51
N VAL A 277 -4.27 -10.59 18.94
CA VAL A 277 -5.07 -9.54 19.56
C VAL A 277 -4.73 -9.51 21.04
N TYR A 278 -4.37 -8.33 21.53
CA TYR A 278 -4.06 -8.02 22.92
C TYR A 278 -5.12 -7.10 23.49
N ASN A 279 -5.42 -7.29 24.78
CA ASN A 279 -6.17 -6.28 25.53
C ASN A 279 -5.26 -5.11 25.94
N SER A 280 -5.86 -4.06 26.51
CA SER A 280 -5.14 -2.90 27.07
C SER A 280 -4.13 -3.22 28.19
N ALA A 281 -4.16 -4.43 28.76
CA ALA A 281 -3.19 -4.92 29.74
C ALA A 281 -2.03 -5.72 29.11
N GLU A 282 -1.93 -5.72 27.78
CA GLU A 282 -0.91 -6.46 27.01
C GLU A 282 -1.04 -7.99 27.12
N GLU A 283 -2.22 -8.49 27.48
CA GLU A 283 -2.49 -9.93 27.53
C GLU A 283 -3.05 -10.42 26.19
N PRO A 284 -2.49 -11.50 25.61
CA PRO A 284 -3.03 -12.07 24.38
C PRO A 284 -4.42 -12.66 24.64
N LYS A 285 -5.31 -12.55 23.65
CA LYS A 285 -6.69 -13.06 23.70
C LYS A 285 -7.03 -13.94 22.50
N ILE A 286 -6.50 -13.60 21.33
CA ILE A 286 -6.77 -14.31 20.08
C ILE A 286 -5.47 -14.42 19.31
N LEU A 287 -5.08 -15.63 18.95
CA LEU A 287 -4.05 -15.92 17.95
C LEU A 287 -4.64 -15.66 16.56
N MET A 288 -3.90 -14.95 15.72
CA MET A 288 -4.18 -14.78 14.29
C MET A 288 -3.02 -15.34 13.48
N THR A 289 -3.32 -16.12 12.44
CA THR A 289 -2.29 -16.71 11.58
C THR A 289 -2.82 -16.94 10.17
N GLY A 290 -1.93 -16.90 9.17
CA GLY A 290 -2.29 -17.20 7.80
C GLY A 290 -1.21 -16.78 6.82
N LYS A 291 -1.64 -16.51 5.59
CA LYS A 291 -0.81 -15.94 4.54
C LYS A 291 -1.50 -14.75 3.90
N TRP A 292 -0.81 -13.61 3.87
CA TRP A 292 -1.39 -12.37 3.33
C TRP A 292 -1.71 -12.43 1.83
N ASN A 293 -1.26 -13.47 1.12
CA ASN A 293 -1.58 -13.70 -0.28
C ASN A 293 -2.67 -14.78 -0.52
N GLU A 294 -3.25 -15.36 0.53
CA GLU A 294 -4.19 -16.49 0.45
C GLU A 294 -5.36 -16.31 1.42
N SER A 295 -5.13 -16.42 2.72
CA SER A 295 -6.16 -16.33 3.74
C SER A 295 -5.61 -16.02 5.14
N MET A 296 -6.49 -15.57 6.02
CA MET A 296 -6.21 -15.34 7.44
C MET A 296 -7.24 -16.08 8.30
N SER A 297 -6.76 -16.65 9.40
CA SER A 297 -7.57 -17.35 10.38
C SER A 297 -7.26 -16.88 11.80
N TYR A 298 -8.14 -17.19 12.74
CA TYR A 298 -7.98 -16.85 14.15
C TYR A 298 -8.41 -18.00 15.06
N GLN A 299 -7.90 -17.98 16.29
CA GLN A 299 -8.25 -18.93 17.34
C GLN A 299 -8.08 -18.29 18.73
N PRO A 300 -9.02 -18.46 19.67
CA PRO A 300 -8.82 -18.02 21.05
C PRO A 300 -7.59 -18.65 21.69
N CYS A 301 -6.84 -17.89 22.48
CA CYS A 301 -5.62 -18.36 23.14
C CYS A 301 -5.61 -18.07 24.65
N ASP A 302 -4.74 -18.76 25.38
CA ASP A 302 -4.44 -18.48 26.79
C ASP A 302 -3.46 -17.31 26.95
N LEU A 303 -3.00 -17.06 28.19
CA LEU A 303 -2.09 -15.97 28.51
C LEU A 303 -0.67 -16.19 27.96
N GLU A 304 -0.33 -17.44 27.67
CA GLU A 304 0.91 -17.85 27.03
C GLU A 304 0.83 -17.74 25.50
N GLY A 305 -0.35 -17.46 24.93
CA GLY A 305 -0.58 -17.38 23.49
C GLY A 305 -0.86 -18.72 22.83
N GLU A 306 -1.00 -19.79 23.62
CA GLU A 306 -1.32 -21.12 23.09
C GLU A 306 -2.83 -21.24 22.84
N PRO A 307 -3.25 -21.90 21.73
CA PRO A 307 -4.66 -22.13 21.46
C PRO A 307 -5.40 -22.83 22.60
N LEU A 308 -6.60 -22.33 22.93
CA LEU A 308 -7.41 -22.95 23.99
C LEU A 308 -7.83 -24.38 23.59
N PRO A 309 -7.88 -25.33 24.57
CA PRO A 309 -8.38 -26.67 24.32
C PRO A 309 -9.78 -26.66 23.71
N ASP A 310 -10.05 -27.63 22.82
CA ASP A 310 -11.35 -27.81 22.14
C ASP A 310 -11.81 -26.62 21.27
N THR A 311 -10.92 -25.69 20.94
CA THR A 311 -11.17 -24.66 19.92
C THR A 311 -10.58 -25.07 18.58
N GLU A 312 -11.17 -24.58 17.49
CA GLU A 312 -10.68 -24.80 16.13
C GLU A 312 -10.17 -23.48 15.53
N LEU A 313 -9.27 -23.59 14.56
CA LEU A 313 -8.82 -22.46 13.76
C LEU A 313 -9.92 -22.07 12.77
N ILE A 314 -10.39 -20.81 12.84
CA ILE A 314 -11.52 -20.32 12.04
C ILE A 314 -11.01 -19.30 11.01
N GLU A 315 -11.35 -19.50 9.74
CA GLU A 315 -11.02 -18.55 8.67
C GLU A 315 -11.87 -17.28 8.79
N VAL A 316 -11.22 -16.11 8.76
CA VAL A 316 -11.88 -14.79 8.79
C VAL A 316 -11.87 -14.11 7.43
N TRP A 317 -10.84 -14.35 6.62
CA TRP A 317 -10.67 -13.75 5.31
C TRP A 317 -9.96 -14.69 4.35
N HIS A 318 -10.38 -14.65 3.07
CA HIS A 318 -9.79 -15.41 1.98
C HIS A 318 -9.75 -14.50 0.73
N VAL A 319 -8.67 -14.58 -0.04
CA VAL A 319 -8.50 -13.84 -1.29
C VAL A 319 -9.59 -14.24 -2.29
N ALA A 320 -10.30 -13.27 -2.83
CA ALA A 320 -11.30 -13.51 -3.86
C ALA A 320 -10.68 -14.10 -5.15
N ASP A 321 -11.50 -14.78 -5.94
CA ASP A 321 -11.07 -15.25 -7.27
C ASP A 321 -10.46 -14.11 -8.09
N VAL A 322 -9.39 -14.42 -8.84
CA VAL A 322 -8.68 -13.44 -9.68
C VAL A 322 -8.69 -13.83 -11.16
N PRO A 323 -8.66 -12.85 -12.08
CA PRO A 323 -8.51 -13.12 -13.51
C PRO A 323 -7.25 -13.94 -13.81
N LYS A 324 -7.43 -15.02 -14.57
CA LYS A 324 -6.31 -15.86 -15.03
C LYS A 324 -5.47 -15.12 -16.08
N ASN A 325 -4.15 -15.18 -15.95
CA ASN A 325 -3.19 -14.59 -16.88
C ASN A 325 -3.33 -13.07 -17.08
N ASP A 326 -3.80 -12.34 -16.07
CA ASP A 326 -3.81 -10.88 -16.12
C ASP A 326 -2.37 -10.33 -16.21
N LYS A 327 -2.11 -9.46 -17.18
CA LYS A 327 -0.78 -8.90 -17.43
C LYS A 327 -0.22 -8.17 -16.22
N PHE A 328 -1.07 -7.43 -15.52
CA PHE A 328 -0.68 -6.63 -14.37
C PHE A 328 -0.98 -7.33 -13.05
N GLN A 329 -1.60 -8.52 -13.06
CA GLN A 329 -2.05 -9.26 -11.87
C GLN A 329 -3.18 -8.54 -11.12
N TYR A 330 -4.06 -7.86 -11.85
CA TYR A 330 -5.23 -7.18 -11.28
C TYR A 330 -6.26 -8.17 -10.76
N THR A 331 -6.83 -7.89 -9.58
CA THR A 331 -8.07 -8.52 -9.11
C THR A 331 -9.25 -8.07 -9.98
N TYR A 332 -10.40 -8.74 -9.88
CA TYR A 332 -11.62 -8.21 -10.50
C TYR A 332 -12.01 -6.85 -9.93
N PHE A 333 -11.72 -6.61 -8.65
CA PHE A 333 -11.91 -5.30 -8.04
C PHE A 333 -10.98 -4.25 -8.64
N ALA A 334 -9.69 -4.55 -8.80
CA ALA A 334 -8.75 -3.65 -9.47
C ALA A 334 -9.24 -3.25 -10.87
N HIS A 335 -9.72 -4.20 -11.69
CA HIS A 335 -10.34 -3.89 -12.99
C HIS A 335 -11.59 -3.02 -12.86
N LYS A 336 -12.47 -3.35 -11.91
CA LYS A 336 -13.69 -2.59 -11.62
C LYS A 336 -13.39 -1.15 -11.24
N ILE A 337 -12.44 -0.87 -10.36
CA ILE A 337 -12.17 0.50 -9.90
C ILE A 337 -11.47 1.36 -10.98
N ASN A 338 -10.82 0.70 -11.94
CA ASN A 338 -10.07 1.29 -13.04
C ASN A 338 -10.94 1.62 -14.26
N SER A 339 -12.07 0.92 -14.44
CA SER A 339 -12.95 1.07 -15.60
C SER A 339 -13.78 2.36 -15.58
N PHE A 340 -14.08 2.87 -16.77
CA PHE A 340 -15.04 3.95 -16.99
C PHE A 340 -16.50 3.49 -16.83
N ASP A 341 -16.79 2.20 -17.07
CA ASP A 341 -18.15 1.65 -17.04
C ASP A 341 -18.76 1.64 -15.63
N THR A 342 -17.87 1.59 -14.64
CA THR A 342 -18.16 1.52 -13.20
C THR A 342 -17.81 2.83 -12.49
N ALA A 343 -17.26 3.80 -13.22
CA ALA A 343 -16.91 5.11 -12.70
C ALA A 343 -18.18 5.89 -12.32
N PRO A 344 -18.12 6.75 -11.29
CA PRO A 344 -19.18 7.72 -11.08
C PRO A 344 -19.40 8.57 -12.34
N ARG A 345 -20.67 8.89 -12.64
CA ARG A 345 -20.98 9.83 -13.72
C ARG A 345 -20.46 11.22 -13.36
N LYS A 346 -20.09 11.99 -14.39
CA LYS A 346 -19.52 13.35 -14.27
C LYS A 346 -18.32 13.36 -13.36
N LEU A 347 -17.28 12.64 -13.80
CA LEU A 347 -16.00 12.65 -13.11
C LEU A 347 -15.49 14.09 -12.98
N LEU A 348 -14.78 14.35 -11.90
CA LEU A 348 -13.93 15.55 -11.84
C LEU A 348 -12.95 15.52 -13.01
N ALA A 349 -12.67 16.65 -13.66
CA ALA A 349 -11.64 16.70 -14.70
C ALA A 349 -10.23 16.31 -14.18
N SER A 350 -10.04 16.32 -12.87
CA SER A 350 -8.85 15.86 -12.17
C SER A 350 -8.82 14.34 -11.94
N ASP A 351 -9.85 13.58 -12.30
CA ASP A 351 -9.94 12.14 -12.02
C ASP A 351 -8.86 11.32 -12.74
N SER A 352 -8.19 10.44 -12.01
CA SER A 352 -7.10 9.58 -12.50
C SER A 352 -7.47 8.75 -13.73
N ARG A 353 -8.73 8.38 -13.94
CA ARG A 353 -9.14 7.61 -15.13
C ARG A 353 -8.94 8.40 -16.43
N LEU A 354 -9.12 9.72 -16.37
CA LEU A 354 -8.96 10.63 -17.51
C LEU A 354 -7.49 10.89 -17.87
N ARG A 355 -6.56 10.52 -16.99
CA ARG A 355 -5.14 10.81 -17.13
C ARG A 355 -4.54 10.12 -18.37
N PRO A 356 -4.00 10.88 -19.35
CA PRO A 356 -3.74 10.36 -20.70
C PRO A 356 -2.55 9.39 -20.82
N ASP A 357 -1.49 9.56 -20.03
CA ASP A 357 -0.34 8.63 -20.02
C ASP A 357 -0.73 7.26 -19.44
N ARG A 358 -1.48 7.28 -18.33
CA ARG A 358 -2.03 6.09 -17.69
C ARG A 358 -3.05 5.38 -18.59
N TYR A 359 -3.97 6.11 -19.22
CA TYR A 359 -4.94 5.51 -20.16
C TYR A 359 -4.27 4.94 -21.42
N ALA A 360 -3.26 5.63 -21.98
CA ALA A 360 -2.50 5.09 -23.10
C ALA A 360 -1.80 3.76 -22.75
N LEU A 361 -1.27 3.64 -21.52
CA LEU A 361 -0.68 2.39 -21.04
C LEU A 361 -1.71 1.27 -20.91
N GLU A 362 -2.90 1.58 -20.41
CA GLU A 362 -4.03 0.63 -20.32
C GLU A 362 -4.39 0.07 -21.70
N MET A 363 -4.40 0.93 -22.72
CA MET A 363 -4.66 0.55 -24.11
C MET A 363 -3.46 -0.13 -24.80
N GLY A 364 -2.33 -0.31 -24.11
CA GLY A 364 -1.13 -0.95 -24.64
C GLY A 364 -0.26 -0.05 -25.53
N ASP A 365 -0.55 1.24 -25.64
CA ASP A 365 0.23 2.20 -26.42
C ASP A 365 1.38 2.79 -25.60
N MET A 366 2.47 2.02 -25.54
CA MET A 366 3.68 2.38 -24.79
C MET A 366 4.31 3.69 -25.27
N SER A 367 4.25 3.97 -26.58
CA SER A 367 4.88 5.17 -27.14
C SER A 367 4.11 6.42 -26.73
N LYS A 368 2.78 6.39 -26.84
CA LYS A 368 1.92 7.48 -26.41
C LYS A 368 1.98 7.67 -24.90
N ALA A 369 1.98 6.58 -24.13
CA ALA A 369 2.14 6.66 -22.68
C ALA A 369 3.44 7.37 -22.26
N GLY A 370 4.56 7.06 -22.93
CA GLY A 370 5.84 7.73 -22.70
C GLY A 370 5.81 9.22 -23.04
N ALA A 371 5.23 9.58 -24.20
CA ALA A 371 5.14 10.97 -24.64
C ALA A 371 4.23 11.82 -23.71
N GLU A 372 3.06 11.31 -23.37
CA GLU A 372 2.11 11.98 -22.46
C GLU A 372 2.66 12.10 -21.05
N LYS A 373 3.41 11.10 -20.56
CA LYS A 373 4.07 11.16 -19.24
C LYS A 373 5.07 12.33 -19.19
N SER A 374 5.93 12.45 -20.20
CA SER A 374 6.86 13.58 -20.29
C SER A 374 6.12 14.92 -20.38
N ARG A 375 5.07 15.00 -21.21
CA ARG A 375 4.24 16.21 -21.36
C ARG A 375 3.61 16.64 -20.04
N LEU A 376 2.99 15.73 -19.29
CA LEU A 376 2.36 16.02 -18.00
C LEU A 376 3.39 16.44 -16.94
N GLU A 377 4.55 15.79 -16.89
CA GLU A 377 5.63 16.20 -15.98
C GLU A 377 6.14 17.62 -16.29
N GLU A 378 6.29 17.97 -17.57
CA GLU A 378 6.65 19.32 -17.99
C GLU A 378 5.58 20.35 -17.68
N MET A 379 4.31 20.01 -17.91
CA MET A 379 3.17 20.86 -17.53
C MET A 379 3.14 21.13 -16.03
N GLN A 380 3.34 20.11 -15.20
CA GLN A 380 3.41 20.28 -13.74
C GLN A 380 4.59 21.18 -13.32
N ARG A 381 5.76 21.04 -13.97
CA ARG A 381 6.91 21.94 -13.72
C ARG A 381 6.62 23.38 -14.17
N ALA A 382 5.84 23.56 -15.24
CA ALA A 382 5.45 24.89 -15.73
C ALA A 382 4.36 25.54 -14.85
N GLU A 383 3.38 24.77 -14.40
CA GLU A 383 2.37 25.20 -13.41
C GLU A 383 3.05 25.69 -12.14
N LYS A 384 3.94 24.87 -11.56
CA LYS A 384 4.67 25.23 -10.34
C LYS A 384 5.42 26.56 -10.49
N ARG A 385 6.19 26.73 -11.57
CA ARG A 385 6.91 27.98 -11.87
C ARG A 385 5.98 29.18 -11.99
N THR A 386 4.83 29.00 -12.64
CA THR A 386 3.83 30.06 -12.82
C THR A 386 3.18 30.44 -11.49
N ARG A 387 2.83 29.45 -10.67
CA ARG A 387 2.21 29.63 -9.36
C ARG A 387 3.16 30.31 -8.37
N GLU A 388 4.41 29.83 -8.29
CA GLU A 388 5.47 30.45 -7.46
C GLU A 388 5.81 31.87 -7.94
N GLY A 389 5.88 32.09 -9.26
CA GLY A 389 6.12 33.42 -9.83
C GLY A 389 5.02 34.44 -9.53
N LYS A 390 3.80 33.98 -9.21
CA LYS A 390 2.68 34.82 -8.74
C LYS A 390 2.61 34.93 -7.21
N GLY A 391 3.49 34.27 -6.47
CA GLY A 391 3.44 34.21 -5.00
C GLY A 391 2.24 33.41 -4.46
N HIS A 392 1.66 32.52 -5.27
CA HIS A 392 0.52 31.71 -4.87
C HIS A 392 0.98 30.39 -4.23
N ASN A 393 0.22 29.92 -3.24
CA ASN A 393 0.37 28.58 -2.69
C ASN A 393 -0.69 27.65 -3.29
N PHE A 394 -0.34 26.37 -3.46
CA PHE A 394 -1.33 25.37 -3.82
C PHE A 394 -2.14 25.01 -2.57
N THR A 395 -3.47 24.95 -2.71
CA THR A 395 -4.38 24.52 -1.65
C THR A 395 -5.22 23.37 -2.21
N PRO A 396 -5.17 22.18 -1.60
CA PRO A 396 -6.03 21.08 -2.02
C PRO A 396 -7.50 21.46 -1.88
N ARG A 397 -8.35 20.91 -2.73
CA ARG A 397 -9.76 21.32 -2.80
C ARG A 397 -10.62 20.57 -1.79
N TRP A 398 -10.36 19.29 -1.61
CA TRP A 398 -11.24 18.37 -0.87
C TRP A 398 -10.69 17.99 0.50
N PHE A 399 -9.45 18.39 0.79
CA PHE A 399 -8.79 18.14 2.05
C PHE A 399 -8.13 19.40 2.58
N ASP A 400 -8.40 19.74 3.84
CA ASP A 400 -7.81 20.89 4.51
C ASP A 400 -6.59 20.45 5.33
N LEU A 401 -5.48 21.19 5.21
CA LEU A 401 -4.31 20.99 6.07
C LEU A 401 -4.67 21.35 7.52
N THR A 402 -4.40 20.44 8.45
CA THR A 402 -4.66 20.64 9.87
C THR A 402 -3.42 21.12 10.62
N GLU A 403 -3.58 21.50 11.89
CA GLU A 403 -2.45 21.77 12.80
C GLU A 403 -1.82 20.49 13.36
N GLU A 404 -2.40 19.32 13.08
CA GLU A 404 -1.92 18.03 13.59
C GLU A 404 -0.70 17.54 12.82
N VAL A 405 0.32 17.14 13.58
CA VAL A 405 1.49 16.40 13.08
C VAL A 405 1.52 15.05 13.79
N THR A 406 1.45 13.97 13.02
CA THR A 406 1.57 12.60 13.53
C THR A 406 3.01 12.12 13.38
N SER A 407 3.62 11.69 14.48
CA SER A 407 4.91 11.00 14.44
C SER A 407 4.70 9.51 14.14
N THR A 408 5.34 9.03 13.08
CA THR A 408 5.36 7.61 12.71
C THR A 408 6.75 7.02 12.99
N PRO A 409 6.92 5.68 12.98
CA PRO A 409 8.24 5.06 13.09
C PRO A 409 9.26 5.52 12.02
N TRP A 410 8.79 6.09 10.90
CA TRP A 410 9.64 6.46 9.75
C TRP A 410 9.79 7.98 9.54
N GLY A 411 9.12 8.79 10.36
CA GLY A 411 9.19 10.25 10.34
C GLY A 411 7.86 10.93 10.66
N ASP A 412 7.90 12.25 10.69
CA ASP A 412 6.72 13.09 10.96
C ASP A 412 5.89 13.35 9.70
N LEU A 413 4.59 13.50 9.93
CA LEU A 413 3.57 13.65 8.90
C LEU A 413 2.57 14.74 9.26
N GLU A 414 2.45 15.74 8.39
CA GLU A 414 1.37 16.72 8.42
C GLU A 414 0.05 16.08 7.97
N ILE A 415 -1.04 16.32 8.71
CA ILE A 415 -2.33 15.68 8.45
C ILE A 415 -3.26 16.58 7.63
N TYR A 416 -3.88 15.97 6.62
CA TYR A 416 -4.92 16.58 5.80
C TYR A 416 -6.25 15.89 6.08
N GLN A 417 -7.27 16.67 6.43
CA GLN A 417 -8.60 16.17 6.79
C GLN A 417 -9.60 16.44 5.67
N TYR A 418 -10.46 15.45 5.38
CA TYR A 418 -11.55 15.62 4.43
C TYR A 418 -12.51 16.73 4.89
N ASN A 419 -12.85 17.65 3.97
CA ASN A 419 -13.61 18.86 4.31
C ASN A 419 -15.10 18.82 3.96
N GLY A 420 -15.62 17.67 3.48
CA GLY A 420 -17.04 17.48 3.15
C GLY A 420 -17.52 18.16 1.86
N LYS A 421 -16.75 19.09 1.27
CA LYS A 421 -17.15 19.87 0.09
C LYS A 421 -17.41 19.01 -1.15
N TYR A 422 -16.77 17.84 -1.23
CA TYR A 422 -17.00 16.92 -2.34
C TYR A 422 -18.41 16.29 -2.28
N ASN A 423 -18.92 15.99 -1.09
CA ASN A 423 -20.29 15.49 -0.93
C ASN A 423 -21.31 16.55 -1.41
N GLU A 424 -21.09 17.81 -1.05
CA GLU A 424 -21.89 18.95 -1.56
C GLU A 424 -21.83 19.06 -3.09
N HIS A 425 -20.63 18.92 -3.67
CA HIS A 425 -20.44 18.90 -5.12
C HIS A 425 -21.21 17.76 -5.79
N ARG A 426 -21.17 16.54 -5.24
CA ARG A 426 -21.90 15.38 -5.77
C ARG A 426 -23.42 15.58 -5.74
N VAL A 427 -23.95 16.18 -4.68
CA VAL A 427 -25.37 16.55 -4.58
C VAL A 427 -25.75 17.58 -5.65
N ALA A 428 -24.92 18.61 -5.85
CA ALA A 428 -25.18 19.67 -6.83
C ALA A 428 -25.25 19.15 -8.27
N ILE A 429 -24.49 18.12 -8.62
CA ILE A 429 -24.44 17.57 -9.99
C ILE A 429 -25.37 16.38 -10.22
N ALA A 430 -26.18 15.96 -9.24
CA ALA A 430 -26.97 14.72 -9.32
C ALA A 430 -28.07 14.73 -10.42
N ASN A 431 -28.65 15.90 -10.74
CA ASN A 431 -29.89 16.01 -11.54
C ASN A 431 -29.71 16.28 -13.05
N ILE A 432 -28.54 16.00 -13.64
CA ILE A 432 -28.32 16.21 -15.09
C ILE A 432 -28.16 14.84 -15.75
N ASP A 433 -29.07 14.50 -16.66
CA ASP A 433 -29.03 13.23 -17.40
C ASP A 433 -28.17 13.33 -18.67
N ASP A 434 -27.59 12.18 -19.02
CA ASP A 434 -26.73 11.86 -20.18
C ASP A 434 -25.39 12.64 -20.24
N PHE A 435 -24.30 11.99 -19.80
CA PHE A 435 -22.95 12.57 -19.82
C PHE A 435 -21.89 11.48 -20.07
N ASP A 436 -21.12 11.63 -21.15
CA ASP A 436 -19.97 10.76 -21.46
C ASP A 436 -18.71 11.25 -20.73
N ASN A 437 -18.29 10.49 -19.71
CA ASN A 437 -17.07 10.76 -18.94
C ASN A 437 -15.82 10.85 -19.83
N LYS A 438 -15.76 10.11 -20.95
CA LYS A 438 -14.58 10.11 -21.84
C LYS A 438 -14.38 11.40 -22.62
N SER A 439 -15.41 12.26 -22.66
CA SER A 439 -15.33 13.60 -23.28
C SER A 439 -14.63 14.64 -22.41
N ILE A 440 -14.41 14.37 -21.12
CA ILE A 440 -13.75 15.30 -20.20
C ILE A 440 -12.24 15.33 -20.49
N GLU A 441 -11.69 16.52 -20.71
CA GLU A 441 -10.25 16.71 -20.77
C GLU A 441 -9.64 16.67 -19.36
N PHE A 442 -8.58 15.88 -19.17
CA PHE A 442 -7.89 15.80 -17.89
C PHE A 442 -7.24 17.15 -17.52
N ASN A 443 -7.67 17.72 -16.39
CA ASN A 443 -7.16 18.97 -15.86
C ASN A 443 -7.11 18.95 -14.31
N PRO A 444 -5.95 18.61 -13.71
CA PRO A 444 -5.78 18.58 -12.26
C PRO A 444 -5.67 19.96 -11.61
N TRP A 445 -5.51 21.04 -12.40
CA TRP A 445 -5.37 22.42 -11.91
C TRP A 445 -6.55 23.32 -12.30
N GLN A 446 -7.71 22.72 -12.59
CA GLN A 446 -8.91 23.42 -13.03
C GLN A 446 -9.48 24.39 -11.98
N TYR A 447 -9.13 24.21 -10.71
CA TYR A 447 -9.59 25.03 -9.61
C TYR A 447 -8.52 26.08 -9.34
N GLY A 448 -8.89 27.36 -9.49
CA GLY A 448 -7.99 28.48 -9.29
C GLY A 448 -7.50 28.60 -7.85
N ASN A 449 -6.91 29.75 -7.51
CA ASN A 449 -6.54 30.00 -6.14
C ASN A 449 -7.80 30.17 -5.28
N LEU A 450 -8.09 29.19 -4.41
CA LEU A 450 -9.21 29.22 -3.45
C LEU A 450 -9.11 30.38 -2.44
N SER A 451 -7.95 31.06 -2.32
CA SER A 451 -7.87 32.30 -1.52
C SER A 451 -8.51 33.51 -2.20
N THR A 452 -9.01 33.36 -3.44
CA THR A 452 -9.61 34.43 -4.26
C THR A 452 -11.00 34.10 -4.82
N GLU A 453 -11.48 32.87 -4.62
CA GLU A 453 -12.87 32.44 -4.86
C GLU A 453 -13.60 32.38 -3.50
#